data_AF-K2AGZ9-F1
#
_entry.id   AF-K2AGZ9-F1
#
_cell.length_a   1.000
_cell.length_b   1.000
_cell.length_c   1.000
_cell.angle_alpha   90.00
_cell.angle_beta   90.00
_cell.angle_gamma   90.00
#
_symmetry.space_group_name_H-M   'P 1'
#
loop_
_entity.id
_entity.type
_entity.pdbx_description
1 polymer ?
#
loop_
_entity_poly.entity_id
_entity_poly.type
_entity_poly.pdbx_seq_one_letter_code
_entity_poly.pdbx_strand_id
1 'polypeptide(L)'
;MLTDVHDIAQAREAATVVDVIQIPAFLCRQTDLLLAAGDTGAVVNIKKGQFLAPWDMANVADKVASTGNDNILLTERGVSFGYNTLVADMRSLPIMARSGYPVIMDATHSVQQPG
;
A
#
# COMPACT_ATOMS: atom_id res chain seq x y z
N MET A 1 5.35 10.99 -11.32
CA MET A 1 6.29 10.91 -10.21
C MET A 1 5.62 10.26 -9.01
N LEU A 2 6.34 9.40 -8.28
CA LEU A 2 5.86 8.70 -7.09
C LEU A 2 6.89 8.85 -5.98
N THR A 3 6.43 9.08 -4.75
CA THR A 3 7.28 9.05 -3.55
C THR A 3 6.53 8.40 -2.39
N ASP A 4 7.26 7.83 -1.44
CA ASP A 4 6.70 7.35 -0.18
C ASP A 4 6.65 8.44 0.89
N VAL A 5 5.68 8.29 1.80
CA VAL A 5 5.46 9.22 2.91
C VAL A 5 5.35 8.44 4.23
N HIS A 6 5.85 9.04 5.30
CA HIS A 6 6.00 8.40 6.60
C HIS A 6 5.17 9.07 7.69
N ASP A 7 4.58 10.23 7.41
CA ASP A 7 3.70 10.96 8.30
C ASP A 7 2.66 11.80 7.53
N ILE A 8 1.71 12.37 8.28
CA ILE A 8 0.57 13.12 7.76
C ILE A 8 0.99 14.41 7.03
N ALA A 9 2.03 15.10 7.52
CA ALA A 9 2.49 16.35 6.92
C ALA A 9 3.15 16.08 5.56
N GLN A 10 3.98 15.04 5.50
CA GLN A 10 4.60 14.56 4.25
C GLN A 10 3.54 14.18 3.21
N ALA A 11 2.46 13.50 3.60
CA ALA A 11 1.38 13.14 2.68
C ALA A 11 0.79 14.39 2.00
N ARG A 12 0.50 15.44 2.77
CA ARG A 12 -0.07 16.69 2.26
C ARG A 12 0.91 17.46 1.38
N GLU A 13 2.17 17.55 1.79
CA GLU A 13 3.19 18.26 1.03
C GLU A 13 3.52 17.54 -0.28
N ALA A 14 3.77 16.23 -0.21
CA ALA A 14 4.10 15.42 -1.38
C ALA A 14 2.99 15.46 -2.44
N ALA A 15 1.72 15.45 -2.02
CA ALA A 15 0.56 15.54 -2.94
C ALA A 15 0.59 16.75 -3.87
N THR A 16 1.27 17.83 -3.48
CA THR A 16 1.37 19.05 -4.30
C THR A 16 2.35 18.92 -5.47
N VAL A 17 3.20 17.89 -5.45
CA VAL A 17 4.29 17.72 -6.43
C VAL A 17 4.35 16.33 -7.08
N VAL A 18 3.77 15.29 -6.47
CA VAL A 18 3.76 13.92 -7.01
C VAL A 18 2.39 13.52 -7.53
N ASP A 19 2.37 12.62 -8.51
CA ASP A 19 1.12 12.05 -9.04
C ASP A 19 0.60 10.91 -8.15
N VAL A 20 1.51 10.20 -7.48
CA VAL A 20 1.19 9.03 -6.64
C VAL A 20 1.89 9.13 -5.29
N ILE A 21 1.12 9.07 -4.21
CA ILE A 21 1.61 8.91 -2.84
C ILE A 21 1.71 7.42 -2.53
N GLN A 22 2.86 6.97 -2.05
CA GLN A 22 3.05 5.59 -1.64
C GLN A 22 3.05 5.44 -0.13
N ILE A 23 2.24 4.51 0.38
CA ILE A 23 2.22 4.12 1.79
C ILE A 23 3.20 2.94 1.99
N PRO A 24 4.24 3.09 2.83
CA PRO A 24 5.18 2.01 3.12
C PRO A 24 4.50 0.78 3.74
N ALA A 25 5.07 -0.41 3.49
CA ALA A 25 4.52 -1.68 3.94
C ALA A 25 4.28 -1.74 5.47
N PHE A 26 5.18 -1.16 6.27
CA PHE A 26 5.02 -1.11 7.73
C PHE A 26 3.90 -0.16 8.20
N LEU A 27 3.53 0.81 7.38
CA LEU A 27 2.55 1.85 7.72
C LEU A 27 1.17 1.59 7.10
N CYS A 28 0.97 0.48 6.38
CA CYS A 28 -0.28 0.13 5.72
C CYS A 28 -1.50 -0.04 6.65
N ARG A 29 -1.30 -0.05 7.98
CA ARG A 29 -2.40 -0.07 8.97
C ARG A 29 -2.58 1.24 9.73
N GLN A 30 -1.75 2.27 9.48
CA GLN A 30 -1.84 3.56 10.16
C GLN A 30 -3.03 4.36 9.61
N THR A 31 -4.16 4.30 10.33
CA THR A 31 -5.42 4.90 9.88
C THR A 31 -5.26 6.38 9.55
N ASP A 32 -4.63 7.15 10.44
CA ASP A 32 -4.53 8.60 10.25
C ASP A 32 -3.68 8.97 9.02
N LEU A 33 -2.65 8.17 8.70
CA LEU A 33 -1.85 8.34 7.49
C LEU A 33 -2.63 8.00 6.22
N LEU A 34 -3.43 6.92 6.26
CA LEU A 34 -4.27 6.52 5.13
C LEU A 34 -5.36 7.55 4.84
N LEU A 35 -6.02 8.05 5.88
CA LEU A 35 -7.01 9.12 5.76
C LEU A 35 -6.35 10.40 5.22
N ALA A 36 -5.20 10.80 5.78
CA ALA A 36 -4.47 11.97 5.31
C ALA A 36 -4.04 11.86 3.84
N ALA A 37 -3.61 10.67 3.39
CA ALA A 37 -3.31 10.45 1.98
C ALA A 37 -4.57 10.50 1.10
N GLY A 38 -5.68 9.89 1.56
CA GLY A 38 -6.98 9.93 0.88
C GLY A 38 -7.50 11.36 0.69
N ASP A 39 -7.46 12.18 1.75
CA ASP A 39 -7.93 13.58 1.77
C ASP A 39 -7.20 14.48 0.75
N THR A 40 -6.02 14.08 0.27
CA THR A 40 -5.27 14.85 -0.74
C THR A 40 -5.88 14.76 -2.14
N GLY A 41 -6.69 13.74 -2.41
CA GLY A 41 -7.20 13.42 -3.75
C GLY A 41 -6.17 12.85 -4.73
N ALA A 42 -4.88 12.74 -4.35
CA ALA A 42 -3.85 12.11 -5.17
C ALA A 42 -4.08 10.59 -5.27
N VAL A 43 -3.44 9.95 -6.26
CA VAL A 43 -3.44 8.48 -6.34
C VAL A 43 -2.68 7.92 -5.13
N VAL A 44 -3.25 6.94 -4.42
CA VAL A 44 -2.64 6.33 -3.25
C VAL A 44 -2.24 4.88 -3.55
N ASN A 45 -0.93 4.62 -3.60
CA ASN A 45 -0.38 3.28 -3.72
C ASN A 45 -0.05 2.69 -2.34
N ILE A 46 -0.74 1.63 -1.94
CA ILE A 46 -0.57 1.01 -0.63
C ILE A 46 0.23 -0.28 -0.77
N LYS A 47 1.44 -0.31 -0.22
CA LYS A 47 2.20 -1.57 -0.13
C LYS A 47 1.61 -2.47 0.94
N LYS A 48 1.26 -3.70 0.58
CA LYS A 48 0.82 -4.71 1.54
C LYS A 48 1.93 -4.98 2.54
N GLY A 49 1.63 -4.83 3.83
CA GLY A 49 2.54 -5.22 4.91
C GLY A 49 2.89 -6.70 4.83
N GLN A 50 4.14 -7.05 5.10
CA GLN A 50 4.58 -8.46 5.13
C GLN A 50 3.91 -9.29 6.25
N PHE A 51 3.12 -8.65 7.12
CA PHE A 51 2.30 -9.25 8.17
C PHE A 51 0.80 -9.34 7.79
N LEU A 52 0.41 -8.93 6.58
CA LEU A 52 -0.97 -8.92 6.13
C LEU A 52 -1.29 -10.10 5.20
N ALA A 53 -2.47 -10.68 5.42
CA ALA A 53 -3.10 -11.54 4.44
C ALA A 53 -3.67 -10.69 3.28
N PRO A 54 -3.79 -11.24 2.06
CA PRO A 54 -4.26 -10.45 0.91
C PRO A 54 -5.72 -9.97 1.03
N TRP A 55 -6.61 -10.73 1.70
CA TRP A 55 -8.00 -10.29 1.91
C TRP A 55 -8.14 -9.14 2.91
N ASP A 56 -7.14 -8.90 3.76
CA ASP A 56 -7.15 -7.78 4.70
C ASP A 56 -6.91 -6.44 4.00
N MET A 57 -6.36 -6.45 2.77
CA MET A 57 -6.08 -5.22 2.02
C MET A 57 -7.33 -4.48 1.58
N ALA A 58 -8.49 -5.17 1.49
CA ALA A 58 -9.77 -4.51 1.21
C ALA A 58 -10.09 -3.47 2.30
N ASN A 59 -10.00 -3.85 3.58
CA ASN A 59 -10.22 -2.93 4.71
C ASN A 59 -9.22 -1.76 4.73
N VAL A 60 -8.00 -1.98 4.21
CA VAL A 60 -6.98 -0.92 4.12
C VAL A 60 -7.33 0.07 3.01
N ALA A 61 -7.78 -0.43 1.86
CA ALA A 61 -8.26 0.39 0.76
C ALA A 61 -9.52 1.19 1.16
N ASP A 62 -10.46 0.55 1.87
CA ASP A 62 -11.71 1.17 2.33
C ASP A 62 -11.46 2.40 3.22
N LYS A 63 -10.36 2.44 3.98
CA LYS A 63 -9.98 3.63 4.75
C LYS A 63 -9.68 4.81 3.84
N VAL A 64 -8.90 4.61 2.78
CA VAL A 64 -8.62 5.65 1.79
C VAL A 64 -9.89 6.02 1.03
N ALA A 65 -10.67 5.02 0.60
CA ALA A 65 -11.93 5.26 -0.11
C ALA A 65 -12.97 6.03 0.74
N SER A 66 -12.95 5.87 2.07
CA SER A 66 -13.85 6.57 2.99
C SER A 66 -13.69 8.10 2.99
N THR A 67 -12.58 8.62 2.47
CA THR A 67 -12.37 10.06 2.26
C THR A 67 -13.01 10.57 0.96
N GLY A 68 -13.62 9.68 0.16
CA GLY A 68 -14.12 9.97 -1.19
C GLY A 68 -13.06 9.84 -2.29
N ASN A 69 -11.89 9.26 -1.99
CA ASN A 69 -10.81 9.07 -2.96
C ASN A 69 -10.67 7.59 -3.36
N ASP A 70 -11.19 7.24 -4.53
CA ASP A 70 -11.13 5.89 -5.10
C ASP A 70 -9.90 5.65 -5.99
N ASN A 71 -8.97 6.61 -6.08
CA ASN A 71 -7.74 6.48 -6.87
C ASN A 71 -6.70 5.64 -6.12
N ILE A 72 -6.98 4.36 -5.93
CA ILE A 72 -6.19 3.46 -5.07
C ILE A 72 -5.47 2.41 -5.89
N LEU A 73 -4.21 2.13 -5.54
CA LEU A 73 -3.41 1.02 -6.05
C LEU A 73 -3.00 0.12 -4.87
N LEU A 74 -2.98 -1.19 -5.07
CA LEU A 74 -2.52 -2.16 -4.07
C LEU A 74 -1.24 -2.84 -4.56
N THR A 75 -0.17 -2.80 -3.76
CA THR A 75 1.12 -3.40 -4.15
C THR A 75 1.43 -4.65 -3.34
N GLU A 76 1.59 -5.80 -4.01
CA GLU A 76 2.21 -7.00 -3.45
C GLU A 76 3.73 -6.81 -3.35
N ARG A 77 4.35 -7.23 -2.23
CA ARG A 77 5.80 -7.11 -2.01
C ARG A 77 6.39 -8.22 -1.12
N GLY A 78 5.72 -9.35 -1.02
CA GLY A 78 6.05 -10.49 -0.17
C GLY A 78 5.34 -10.47 1.18
N VAL A 79 5.24 -11.65 1.78
CA VAL A 79 4.78 -11.89 3.16
C VAL A 79 5.90 -12.58 3.94
N SER A 80 6.00 -12.34 5.25
CA SER A 80 7.01 -12.96 6.12
C SER A 80 6.94 -14.48 6.04
N PHE A 81 8.09 -15.12 5.83
CA PHE A 81 8.21 -16.57 5.74
C PHE A 81 9.34 -17.06 6.65
N GLY A 82 9.05 -17.13 7.95
CA GLY A 82 10.08 -17.35 8.96
C GLY A 82 10.93 -16.08 9.18
N TYR A 83 12.17 -16.27 9.61
CA TYR A 83 13.10 -15.17 9.86
C TYR A 83 13.86 -14.78 8.58
N ASN A 84 14.08 -13.47 8.42
CA ASN A 84 14.90 -12.88 7.36
C ASN A 84 14.54 -13.31 5.92
N THR A 85 13.30 -13.76 5.71
CA THR A 85 12.84 -14.29 4.43
C THR A 85 11.42 -13.83 4.13
N LEU A 86 11.16 -13.56 2.84
CA LEU A 86 9.84 -13.29 2.31
C LEU A 86 9.46 -14.37 1.29
N VAL A 87 8.16 -14.65 1.20
CA VAL A 87 7.59 -15.44 0.10
C VAL A 87 6.59 -14.58 -0.68
N ALA A 88 6.64 -14.66 -2.00
CA ALA A 88 5.64 -14.07 -2.88
C ALA A 88 4.52 -15.09 -3.14
N ASP A 89 3.44 -15.01 -2.37
CA ASP A 89 2.24 -15.82 -2.63
C ASP A 89 1.47 -15.24 -3.81
N MET A 90 1.69 -15.79 -5.01
CA MET A 90 1.05 -15.30 -6.25
C MET A 90 -0.48 -15.36 -6.26
N ARG A 91 -1.10 -16.08 -5.30
CA ARG A 91 -2.56 -16.05 -5.11
C ARG A 91 -3.05 -14.69 -4.62
N SER A 92 -2.18 -13.88 -4.01
CA SER A 92 -2.53 -12.56 -3.50
C SER A 92 -2.99 -11.61 -4.59
N LEU A 93 -2.44 -11.70 -5.80
CA LEU A 93 -2.76 -10.83 -6.92
C LEU A 93 -4.24 -10.90 -7.30
N PRO A 94 -4.82 -12.08 -7.63
CA PRO A 94 -6.25 -12.17 -7.90
C PRO A 94 -7.12 -11.98 -6.65
N ILE A 95 -6.62 -12.25 -5.44
CA ILE A 95 -7.36 -11.99 -4.20
C ILE A 95 -7.55 -10.49 -4.00
N MET A 96 -6.48 -9.70 -4.09
CA MET A 96 -6.54 -8.24 -3.94
C MET A 96 -7.30 -7.58 -5.09
N ALA A 97 -7.17 -8.07 -6.32
CA ALA A 97 -7.89 -7.52 -7.47
C ALA A 97 -9.43 -7.59 -7.31
N ARG A 98 -9.95 -8.48 -6.44
CA ARG A 98 -11.39 -8.53 -6.11
C ARG A 98 -11.90 -7.27 -5.38
N SER A 99 -11.02 -6.44 -4.83
CA SER A 99 -11.41 -5.14 -4.26
C SER A 99 -11.83 -4.13 -5.34
N GLY A 100 -11.58 -4.41 -6.62
CA GLY A 100 -11.84 -3.50 -7.74
C GLY A 100 -10.69 -2.53 -8.04
N TYR A 101 -9.64 -2.51 -7.23
CA TYR A 101 -8.47 -1.64 -7.42
C TYR A 101 -7.35 -2.33 -8.20
N PRO A 102 -6.58 -1.61 -9.04
CA PRO A 102 -5.42 -2.17 -9.71
C PRO A 102 -4.38 -2.72 -8.72
N VAL A 103 -3.79 -3.86 -9.09
CA VAL A 103 -2.76 -4.54 -8.28
C VAL A 103 -1.41 -4.45 -8.97
N ILE A 104 -0.40 -3.99 -8.24
CA ILE A 104 1.00 -3.89 -8.64
C ILE A 104 1.80 -5.02 -7.97
N MET A 105 2.79 -5.57 -8.67
CA MET A 105 3.77 -6.49 -8.10
C MET A 105 5.12 -5.78 -7.95
N ASP A 106 5.60 -5.66 -6.71
CA ASP A 106 6.94 -5.16 -6.41
C ASP A 106 7.96 -6.31 -6.60
N ALA A 107 8.52 -6.38 -7.81
CA ALA A 107 9.43 -7.46 -8.20
C ALA A 107 10.78 -7.43 -7.46
N THR A 108 11.19 -6.28 -6.90
CA THR A 108 12.51 -6.15 -6.26
C THR A 108 12.45 -6.41 -4.76
N HIS A 109 11.46 -5.86 -4.07
CA HIS A 109 11.32 -6.06 -2.63
C HIS A 109 10.79 -7.44 -2.25
N SER A 110 10.05 -8.10 -3.14
CA SER A 110 9.52 -9.45 -2.92
C SER A 110 10.59 -10.54 -2.82
N VAL A 111 11.80 -10.27 -3.31
CA VAL A 111 12.97 -11.16 -3.24
C VAL A 111 14.03 -10.70 -2.25
N GLN A 112 13.74 -9.64 -1.47
CA GLN A 112 14.63 -9.16 -0.44
C GLN A 112 14.72 -10.16 0.73
N GLN A 113 15.89 -10.26 1.35
CA GLN A 113 16.08 -10.88 2.67
C GLN A 113 16.11 -9.78 3.72
N PRO A 114 15.03 -9.57 4.52
CA PRO A 114 15.01 -8.53 5.54
C PRO A 114 16.04 -8.81 6.63
N GLY A 115 16.90 -7.86 6.98
CA GLY A 115 17.94 -8.03 8.00
C GLY A 115 19.14 -7.17 7.72
#